data_AF-A0A3E0B0X7-F1
#
_entry.id   AF-A0A3E0B0X7-F1
#
_cell.length_a   1.000
_cell.length_b   1.000
_cell.length_c   1.000
_cell.angle_alpha   90.00
_cell.angle_beta   90.00
_cell.angle_gamma   90.00
#
_symmetry.space_group_name_H-M   'P 1'
#
loop_
_entity.id
_entity.type
_entity.pdbx_description
1 polymer ?
#
loop_
_entity_poly.entity_id
_entity_poly.type
_entity_poly.pdbx_seq_one_letter_code
_entity_poly.pdbx_strand_id
1 'polypeptide(L)'
;MKYSATETYNDSTLQELIEKLDQNEITEFFSDNKNIIYKRHICDAVLLFTYALNQLDRIPSADKREQHVLTGDYYFSEFYSALACHGEMQVVHDMVEISKNLASKKSRQYEHKLELSDSELKYLLFAPLLYLIDNGYVKSDLDDVLGCFIKNMNRSELAYIINTKGES
;
A
#
# COMPACT_ATOMS: atom_id res chain seq x y z
N MET A 1 -13.78 -18.66 28.11
CA MET A 1 -14.17 -19.00 26.73
C MET A 1 -12.91 -19.42 25.98
N LYS A 2 -12.84 -20.68 25.53
CA LYS A 2 -11.79 -21.14 24.61
C LYS A 2 -12.31 -20.92 23.20
N TYR A 3 -11.85 -19.88 22.52
CA TYR A 3 -12.05 -19.76 21.07
C TYR A 3 -11.04 -20.70 20.41
N SER A 4 -11.55 -21.86 20.00
CA SER A 4 -10.85 -22.88 19.24
C SER A 4 -11.47 -22.90 17.85
N ALA A 5 -10.89 -22.11 16.95
CA ALA A 5 -10.83 -22.34 15.51
C ALA A 5 -9.99 -21.21 14.91
N THR A 6 -8.67 -21.26 15.11
CA THR A 6 -7.77 -20.59 14.16
C THR A 6 -7.86 -21.44 12.89
N GLU A 7 -8.76 -21.10 11.98
CA GLU A 7 -8.55 -21.49 10.59
C GLU A 7 -7.16 -21.00 10.22
N THR A 8 -6.28 -21.92 9.84
CA THR A 8 -4.94 -21.61 9.36
C THR A 8 -5.11 -20.67 8.17
N TYR A 9 -4.63 -19.43 8.29
CA TYR A 9 -4.64 -18.49 7.17
C TYR A 9 -3.97 -19.13 5.98
N ASN A 10 -4.66 -19.07 4.84
CA ASN A 10 -4.18 -19.68 3.61
C ASN A 10 -3.42 -18.62 2.82
N ASP A 11 -2.09 -18.76 2.75
CA ASP A 11 -1.24 -17.88 1.95
C ASP A 11 -1.66 -17.85 0.47
N SER A 12 -2.40 -18.86 -0.02
CA SER A 12 -2.98 -18.83 -1.37
C SER A 12 -4.00 -17.72 -1.56
N THR A 13 -4.76 -17.34 -0.51
CA THR A 13 -5.71 -16.23 -0.58
C THR A 13 -4.99 -14.90 -0.78
N LEU A 14 -3.90 -14.66 -0.03
CA LEU A 14 -3.08 -13.46 -0.21
C LEU A 14 -2.51 -13.42 -1.63
N GLN A 15 -1.92 -14.53 -2.09
CA GLN A 15 -1.33 -14.60 -3.41
C GLN A 15 -2.35 -14.35 -4.53
N GLU A 16 -3.54 -14.94 -4.44
CA GLU A 16 -4.63 -14.70 -5.40
C GLU A 16 -5.06 -13.22 -5.44
N LEU A 17 -4.97 -12.50 -4.33
CA LEU A 17 -5.25 -11.07 -4.30
C LEU A 17 -4.17 -10.26 -4.98
N ILE A 18 -2.90 -10.60 -4.76
CA ILE A 18 -1.77 -9.95 -5.44
C ILE A 18 -1.86 -10.14 -6.95
N GLU A 19 -2.20 -11.34 -7.42
CA GLU A 19 -2.36 -11.64 -8.84
C GLU A 19 -3.52 -10.86 -9.50
N LYS A 20 -4.50 -10.40 -8.70
CA LYS A 20 -5.65 -9.61 -9.17
C LYS A 20 -5.42 -8.10 -9.13
N LEU A 21 -4.30 -7.63 -8.57
CA LEU A 21 -3.98 -6.20 -8.58
C LEU A 21 -3.72 -5.70 -10.01
N ASP A 22 -3.93 -4.40 -10.22
CA ASP A 22 -3.65 -3.75 -11.51
C ASP A 22 -2.17 -3.94 -11.88
N GLN A 23 -1.92 -4.53 -13.05
CA GLN A 23 -0.56 -4.87 -13.48
C GLN A 23 0.22 -3.62 -13.90
N ASN A 24 1.39 -3.42 -13.29
CA ASN A 24 2.34 -2.35 -13.56
C ASN A 24 3.77 -2.78 -13.15
N GLU A 25 4.75 -1.90 -13.32
CA GLU A 25 6.14 -2.21 -13.00
C GLU A 25 6.38 -2.56 -11.52
N ILE A 26 5.55 -2.08 -10.59
CA ILE A 26 5.63 -2.43 -9.17
C ILE A 26 5.13 -3.86 -8.97
N THR A 27 3.94 -4.21 -9.47
CA THR A 27 3.44 -5.60 -9.31
C THR A 27 4.31 -6.60 -10.06
N GLU A 28 4.88 -6.21 -11.21
CA GLU A 28 5.86 -7.02 -11.94
C GLU A 28 7.13 -7.27 -11.10
N PHE A 29 7.65 -6.24 -10.42
CA PHE A 29 8.79 -6.39 -9.52
C PHE A 29 8.55 -7.46 -8.45
N PHE A 30 7.36 -7.45 -7.81
CA PHE A 30 6.99 -8.43 -6.78
C PHE A 30 6.64 -9.80 -7.37
N SER A 31 6.27 -9.90 -8.65
CA SER A 31 6.04 -11.19 -9.29
C SER A 31 7.32 -12.03 -9.46
N ASP A 32 8.49 -11.39 -9.61
CA ASP A 32 9.77 -12.09 -9.70
C ASP A 32 10.34 -12.44 -8.31
N ASN A 33 10.35 -13.74 -7.99
CA ASN A 33 10.92 -14.26 -6.75
C ASN A 33 12.39 -13.92 -6.53
N LYS A 34 13.16 -13.58 -7.58
CA LYS A 34 14.55 -13.14 -7.44
C LYS A 34 14.67 -11.76 -6.79
N ASN A 35 13.61 -10.97 -6.75
CA ASN A 35 13.59 -9.64 -6.15
C ASN A 35 13.22 -9.65 -4.67
N ILE A 36 12.66 -10.77 -4.20
CA ILE A 36 12.32 -11.00 -2.80
C ILE A 36 13.52 -11.65 -2.11
N ILE A 37 14.01 -11.02 -1.04
CA ILE A 37 15.17 -11.52 -0.28
C ILE A 37 14.73 -12.54 0.77
N TYR A 38 13.71 -12.22 1.58
CA TYR A 38 13.14 -13.16 2.55
C TYR A 38 11.70 -12.82 2.93
N LYS A 39 10.98 -13.81 3.49
CA LYS A 39 9.58 -13.71 3.97
C LYS A 39 8.62 -13.08 2.95
N ARG A 40 8.37 -13.83 1.87
CA ARG A 40 7.44 -13.47 0.78
C ARG A 40 6.07 -12.97 1.27
N HIS A 41 5.49 -13.60 2.28
CA HIS A 41 4.18 -13.20 2.84
C HIS A 41 4.18 -11.75 3.38
N ILE A 42 5.30 -11.26 3.95
CA ILE A 42 5.42 -9.85 4.37
C ILE A 42 5.41 -8.94 3.15
N CYS A 43 6.18 -9.29 2.12
CA CYS A 43 6.27 -8.50 0.89
C CYS A 43 4.91 -8.37 0.21
N ASP A 44 4.20 -9.49 0.06
CA ASP A 44 2.87 -9.53 -0.54
C ASP A 44 1.85 -8.76 0.33
N ALA A 45 1.84 -8.99 1.64
CA ALA A 45 0.93 -8.27 2.55
C ALA A 45 1.16 -6.75 2.51
N VAL A 46 2.41 -6.30 2.55
CA VAL A 46 2.75 -4.87 2.51
C VAL A 46 2.46 -4.25 1.13
N LEU A 47 2.63 -5.00 0.04
CA LEU A 47 2.17 -4.58 -1.28
C LEU A 47 0.65 -4.36 -1.31
N LEU A 48 -0.13 -5.32 -0.78
CA LEU A 48 -1.58 -5.22 -0.69
C LEU A 48 -2.02 -4.02 0.18
N PHE A 49 -1.36 -3.82 1.32
CA PHE A 49 -1.59 -2.67 2.20
C PHE A 49 -1.31 -1.34 1.51
N THR A 50 -0.22 -1.25 0.75
CA THR A 50 0.13 -0.06 -0.05
C THR A 50 -0.94 0.22 -1.09
N TYR A 51 -1.41 -0.81 -1.77
CA TYR A 51 -2.45 -0.68 -2.78
C TYR A 51 -3.75 -0.17 -2.16
N ALA A 52 -4.15 -0.70 -1.00
CA ALA A 52 -5.32 -0.23 -0.25
C ALA A 52 -5.20 1.25 0.13
N LEU A 53 -4.03 1.69 0.64
CA LEU A 53 -3.79 3.10 0.95
C LEU A 53 -3.92 4.00 -0.28
N ASN A 54 -3.33 3.59 -1.40
CA ASN A 54 -3.36 4.38 -2.64
C ASN A 54 -4.75 4.42 -3.27
N GLN A 55 -5.59 3.41 -3.05
CA GLN A 55 -6.99 3.48 -3.43
C GLN A 55 -7.72 4.61 -2.68
N LEU A 56 -7.46 4.79 -1.38
CA LEU A 56 -8.07 5.87 -0.61
C LEU A 56 -7.73 7.27 -1.13
N ASP A 57 -6.63 7.43 -1.88
CA ASP A 57 -6.23 8.70 -2.47
C ASP A 57 -6.96 9.05 -3.79
N ARG A 58 -7.75 8.12 -4.33
CA ARG A 58 -8.52 8.30 -5.56
C ARG A 58 -9.98 8.61 -5.27
N ILE A 59 -10.62 9.41 -6.13
CA ILE A 59 -12.07 9.62 -6.07
C ILE A 59 -12.75 8.59 -6.99
N PRO A 60 -13.48 7.61 -6.45
CA PRO A 60 -14.26 6.70 -7.28
C PRO A 60 -15.50 7.42 -7.84
N SER A 61 -16.04 6.87 -8.94
CA SER A 61 -17.34 7.29 -9.46
C SER A 61 -18.45 7.06 -8.43
N ALA A 62 -19.53 7.85 -8.49
CA ALA A 62 -20.57 7.85 -7.46
C ALA A 62 -21.21 6.46 -7.23
N ASP A 63 -21.36 5.69 -8.30
CA ASP A 63 -21.87 4.31 -8.32
C ASP A 63 -20.91 3.27 -7.73
N LYS A 64 -19.62 3.60 -7.57
CA LYS A 64 -18.59 2.70 -7.07
C LYS A 64 -18.05 3.07 -5.69
N ARG A 65 -18.54 4.14 -5.07
CA ARG A 65 -18.03 4.63 -3.77
C ARG A 65 -18.03 3.58 -2.68
N GLU A 66 -19.14 2.88 -2.51
CA GLU A 66 -19.27 1.86 -1.47
C GLU A 66 -18.34 0.67 -1.75
N GLN A 67 -18.33 0.18 -2.99
CA GLN A 67 -17.42 -0.89 -3.40
C GLN A 67 -15.95 -0.52 -3.16
N HIS A 68 -15.56 0.71 -3.51
CA HIS A 68 -14.20 1.21 -3.34
C HIS A 68 -13.74 1.20 -1.89
N VAL A 69 -14.59 1.64 -0.95
CA VAL A 69 -14.29 1.61 0.49
C VAL A 69 -14.19 0.17 0.99
N LEU A 70 -15.17 -0.67 0.64
CA LEU A 70 -15.21 -2.06 1.08
C LEU A 70 -14.03 -2.90 0.54
N THR A 71 -13.57 -2.63 -0.68
CA THR A 71 -12.38 -3.27 -1.24
C THR A 71 -11.13 -2.88 -0.46
N GLY A 72 -10.97 -1.60 -0.10
CA GLY A 72 -9.87 -1.15 0.76
C GLY A 72 -9.89 -1.82 2.13
N ASP A 73 -11.05 -1.84 2.81
CA ASP A 73 -11.21 -2.49 4.11
C ASP A 73 -10.91 -3.99 4.07
N TYR A 74 -11.34 -4.66 2.99
CA TYR A 74 -11.02 -6.07 2.76
C TYR A 74 -9.52 -6.30 2.61
N TYR A 75 -8.82 -5.48 1.82
CA TYR A 75 -7.37 -5.59 1.67
C TYR A 75 -6.62 -5.32 2.98
N PHE A 76 -7.08 -4.39 3.80
CA PHE A 76 -6.52 -4.20 5.14
C PHE A 76 -6.75 -5.42 6.04
N SER A 77 -7.95 -6.01 6.02
CA SER A 77 -8.24 -7.25 6.77
C SER A 77 -7.31 -8.40 6.38
N GLU A 78 -7.06 -8.57 5.08
CA GLU A 78 -6.16 -9.61 4.57
C GLU A 78 -4.71 -9.35 4.95
N PHE A 79 -4.25 -8.09 4.88
CA PHE A 79 -2.95 -7.69 5.42
C PHE A 79 -2.79 -8.07 6.90
N TYR A 80 -3.75 -7.70 7.76
CA TYR A 80 -3.67 -7.99 9.19
C TYR A 80 -3.70 -9.50 9.46
N SER A 81 -4.55 -10.23 8.75
CA SER A 81 -4.70 -11.68 8.92
C SER A 81 -3.43 -12.42 8.52
N ALA A 82 -2.85 -12.08 7.36
CA ALA A 82 -1.60 -12.68 6.90
C ALA A 82 -0.47 -12.50 7.92
N LEU A 83 -0.22 -11.28 8.37
CA LEU A 83 0.88 -11.02 9.30
C LEU A 83 0.63 -11.59 10.70
N ALA A 84 -0.61 -11.53 11.22
CA ALA A 84 -0.93 -12.08 12.53
C ALA A 84 -0.74 -13.60 12.58
N CYS A 85 -1.10 -14.31 11.49
CA CYS A 85 -0.94 -15.76 11.43
C CYS A 85 0.52 -16.22 11.37
N HIS A 86 1.41 -15.41 10.83
CA HIS A 86 2.86 -15.66 10.84
C HIS A 86 3.58 -15.04 12.05
N GLY A 87 2.85 -14.37 12.96
CA GLY A 87 3.41 -13.76 14.17
C GLY A 87 4.21 -12.47 13.92
N GLU A 88 4.02 -11.82 12.77
CA GLU A 88 4.78 -10.65 12.30
C GLU A 88 4.20 -9.33 12.84
N MET A 89 3.87 -9.28 14.14
CA MET A 89 3.18 -8.14 14.76
C MET A 89 4.00 -6.85 14.76
N GLN A 90 5.32 -6.94 14.69
CA GLN A 90 6.19 -5.76 14.53
C GLN A 90 5.91 -5.07 13.19
N VAL A 91 5.78 -5.82 12.10
CA VAL A 91 5.46 -5.27 10.78
C VAL A 91 4.07 -4.63 10.80
N VAL A 92 3.09 -5.26 11.46
CA VAL A 92 1.75 -4.68 11.64
C VAL A 92 1.83 -3.32 12.34
N HIS A 93 2.56 -3.25 13.46
CA HIS A 93 2.74 -2.02 14.21
C HIS A 93 3.36 -0.92 13.34
N ASP A 94 4.44 -1.24 12.62
CA ASP A 94 5.16 -0.27 11.81
C ASP A 94 4.32 0.23 10.62
N MET A 95 3.51 -0.64 9.99
CA MET A 95 2.58 -0.23 8.94
C MET A 95 1.47 0.69 9.46
N VAL A 96 0.97 0.45 10.68
CA VAL A 96 -0.01 1.32 11.33
C VAL A 96 0.60 2.69 11.64
N GLU A 97 1.83 2.74 12.17
CA GLU A 97 2.52 4.01 12.40
C GLU A 97 2.79 4.76 11.10
N ILE A 98 3.27 4.07 10.06
CA ILE A 98 3.49 4.65 8.73
C ILE A 98 2.19 5.22 8.18
N SER A 99 1.09 4.45 8.18
CA SER A 99 -0.20 4.92 7.64
C SER A 99 -0.75 6.13 8.39
N LYS A 100 -0.61 6.19 9.72
CA LYS A 100 -0.97 7.37 10.53
C LYS A 100 -0.14 8.59 10.15
N ASN A 101 1.17 8.41 9.99
CA ASN A 101 2.07 9.48 9.56
C ASN A 101 1.75 9.97 8.14
N LEU A 102 1.45 9.05 7.23
CA LEU A 102 1.01 9.37 5.87
C LEU A 102 -0.29 10.16 5.88
N ALA A 103 -1.31 9.72 6.63
CA ALA A 103 -2.58 10.42 6.74
C ALA A 103 -2.39 11.85 7.26
N SER A 104 -1.56 12.03 8.29
CA SER A 104 -1.23 13.36 8.80
C SER A 104 -0.53 14.24 7.77
N LYS A 105 0.47 13.71 7.05
CA LYS A 105 1.19 14.46 6.01
C LYS A 105 0.28 14.81 4.82
N LYS A 106 -0.56 13.88 4.36
CA LYS A 106 -1.54 14.10 3.29
C LYS A 106 -2.58 15.14 3.68
N SER A 107 -3.08 15.11 4.93
CA SER A 107 -3.98 16.14 5.45
C SER A 107 -3.33 17.52 5.42
N ARG A 108 -2.08 17.62 5.88
CA ARG A 108 -1.31 18.88 5.85
C ARG A 108 -1.10 19.38 4.41
N GLN A 109 -0.78 18.46 3.50
CA GLN A 109 -0.61 18.75 2.07
C GLN A 109 -1.90 19.34 1.47
N TYR A 110 -3.04 18.71 1.77
CA TYR A 110 -4.36 19.13 1.34
C TYR A 110 -4.74 20.53 1.88
N GLU A 111 -4.42 20.82 3.14
CA GLU A 111 -4.74 22.10 3.80
C GLU A 111 -3.85 23.25 3.33
N HIS A 112 -2.55 23.00 3.14
CA HIS A 112 -1.56 24.07 2.97
C HIS A 112 -1.03 24.26 1.54
N LYS A 113 -1.45 23.42 0.58
CA LYS A 113 -1.07 23.55 -0.84
C LYS A 113 0.44 23.65 -1.04
N LEU A 114 1.20 22.77 -0.38
CA LEU A 114 2.66 22.78 -0.50
C LEU A 114 3.06 22.28 -1.90
N GLU A 115 4.16 22.79 -2.46
CA GLU A 115 4.73 22.18 -3.66
C GLU A 115 5.21 20.77 -3.33
N LEU A 116 4.82 19.78 -4.14
CA LEU A 116 5.22 18.39 -3.97
C LEU A 116 6.37 18.06 -4.90
N SER A 117 7.54 17.79 -4.33
CA SER A 117 8.62 17.15 -5.08
C SER A 117 8.30 15.68 -5.38
N ASP A 118 8.94 15.12 -6.41
CA ASP A 118 8.81 13.71 -6.76
C ASP A 118 9.21 12.79 -5.61
N SER A 119 10.21 13.18 -4.82
CA SER A 119 10.65 12.41 -3.66
C SER A 119 9.60 12.41 -2.54
N GLU A 120 8.94 13.54 -2.29
CA GLU A 120 7.86 13.62 -1.31
C GLU A 120 6.64 12.84 -1.78
N LEU A 121 6.27 12.96 -3.06
CA LEU A 121 5.17 12.19 -3.64
C LEU A 121 5.44 10.68 -3.56
N LYS A 122 6.67 10.25 -3.88
CA LYS A 122 7.11 8.85 -3.71
C LYS A 122 6.92 8.39 -2.28
N TYR A 123 7.36 9.18 -1.30
CA TYR A 123 7.16 8.85 0.11
C TYR A 123 5.67 8.78 0.48
N LEU A 124 4.86 9.73 0.04
CA LEU A 124 3.43 9.78 0.39
C LEU A 124 2.64 8.58 -0.13
N LEU A 125 3.04 8.01 -1.27
CA LEU A 125 2.38 6.86 -1.90
C LEU A 125 3.00 5.52 -1.53
N PHE A 126 4.30 5.48 -1.22
CA PHE A 126 5.06 4.24 -1.17
C PHE A 126 5.93 4.06 0.08
N ALA A 127 5.75 4.86 1.14
CA ALA A 127 6.46 4.64 2.41
C ALA A 127 6.40 3.18 2.93
N PRO A 128 5.30 2.43 2.80
CA PRO A 128 5.29 1.01 3.19
C PRO A 128 6.23 0.14 2.34
N LEU A 129 6.38 0.43 1.04
CA LEU A 129 7.31 -0.29 0.17
C LEU A 129 8.77 0.12 0.44
N LEU A 130 9.01 1.39 0.77
CA LEU A 130 10.32 1.86 1.21
C LEU A 130 10.75 1.15 2.51
N TYR A 131 9.82 0.90 3.43
CA TYR A 131 10.07 0.09 4.63
C TYR A 131 10.58 -1.32 4.27
N LEU A 132 10.07 -1.95 3.20
CA LEU A 132 10.56 -3.26 2.77
C LEU A 132 12.02 -3.21 2.32
N ILE A 133 12.42 -2.13 1.65
CA ILE A 133 13.80 -1.90 1.22
C ILE A 133 14.70 -1.69 2.45
N ASP A 134 14.30 -0.77 3.34
CA ASP A 134 15.09 -0.38 4.52
C ASP A 134 15.34 -1.56 5.48
N ASN A 135 14.42 -2.52 5.53
CA ASN A 135 14.52 -3.72 6.37
C ASN A 135 15.01 -4.96 5.61
N GLY A 136 15.42 -4.81 4.35
CA GLY A 136 16.07 -5.85 3.56
C GLY A 136 15.15 -6.99 3.12
N TYR A 137 13.83 -6.80 3.09
CA TYR A 137 12.89 -7.81 2.61
C TYR A 137 12.94 -7.98 1.09
N VAL A 138 13.28 -6.90 0.37
CA VAL A 138 13.35 -6.84 -1.10
C VAL A 138 14.64 -6.16 -1.56
N LYS A 139 15.00 -6.34 -2.83
CA LYS A 139 16.14 -5.63 -3.42
C LYS A 139 15.91 -4.12 -3.48
N SER A 140 17.00 -3.36 -3.36
CA SER A 140 17.01 -1.90 -3.46
C SER A 140 16.55 -1.37 -4.83
N ASP A 141 16.61 -2.21 -5.87
CA ASP A 141 16.14 -1.88 -7.24
C ASP A 141 14.66 -1.44 -7.25
N LEU A 142 13.87 -1.81 -6.23
CA LEU A 142 12.52 -1.31 -6.05
C LEU A 142 12.47 0.24 -5.97
N ASP A 143 13.47 0.91 -5.37
CA ASP A 143 13.46 2.37 -5.26
C ASP A 143 13.47 3.06 -6.63
N ASP A 144 14.21 2.48 -7.59
CA ASP A 144 14.27 2.95 -8.97
C ASP A 144 12.94 2.69 -9.69
N VAL A 145 12.32 1.52 -9.48
CA VAL A 145 10.99 1.19 -10.00
C VAL A 145 9.95 2.21 -9.52
N LEU A 146 9.94 2.52 -8.22
CA LEU A 146 9.05 3.52 -7.64
C LEU A 146 9.32 4.92 -8.21
N GLY A 147 10.60 5.29 -8.38
CA GLY A 147 11.00 6.55 -8.99
C GLY A 147 10.51 6.69 -10.44
N CYS A 148 10.59 5.64 -11.24
CA CYS A 148 10.07 5.60 -12.60
C CYS A 148 8.54 5.71 -12.64
N PHE A 149 7.85 4.97 -11.77
CA PHE A 149 6.39 5.01 -11.67
C PHE A 149 5.88 6.43 -11.38
N ILE A 150 6.50 7.12 -10.42
CA ILE A 150 6.15 8.51 -10.06
C ILE A 150 6.32 9.49 -11.23
N LYS A 151 7.36 9.31 -12.05
CA LYS A 151 7.62 10.19 -13.21
C LYS A 151 6.57 10.02 -14.31
N ASN A 152 6.06 8.80 -14.47
CA ASN A 152 5.14 8.44 -15.55
C ASN A 152 3.66 8.51 -15.13
N MET A 153 3.37 8.60 -13.83
CA MET A 153 2.02 8.63 -13.30
C MET A 153 1.26 9.90 -13.71
N ASN A 154 -0.02 9.73 -14.07
CA ASN A 154 -0.96 10.83 -14.16
C ASN A 154 -1.35 11.36 -12.77
N ARG A 155 -0.70 12.45 -12.37
CA ARG A 155 -0.91 13.12 -11.08
C ARG A 155 -2.34 13.63 -10.86
N SER A 156 -3.10 13.91 -11.93
CA SER A 156 -4.48 14.41 -11.79
C SER A 156 -5.45 13.44 -11.11
N GLU A 157 -5.08 12.15 -11.02
CA GLU A 157 -5.92 11.11 -10.41
C GLU A 157 -5.77 11.04 -8.88
N LEU A 158 -4.78 11.71 -8.29
CA LEU A 158 -4.51 11.70 -6.84
C LEU A 158 -5.23 12.85 -6.15
N ALA A 159 -6.56 12.84 -6.23
CA ALA A 159 -7.36 13.97 -5.77
C ALA A 159 -7.17 14.32 -4.28
N TYR A 160 -6.89 13.37 -3.38
CA TYR A 160 -6.66 13.70 -1.96
C TYR A 160 -5.23 14.18 -1.66
N ILE A 161 -4.33 14.13 -2.63
CA ILE A 161 -2.95 14.62 -2.53
C ILE A 161 -2.80 15.93 -3.31
N ILE A 162 -3.55 16.08 -4.41
CA ILE A 162 -3.39 17.17 -5.39
C ILE A 162 -4.62 18.08 -5.46
N ASN A 163 -5.86 17.56 -5.36
CA ASN A 163 -7.04 18.41 -5.40
C ASN A 163 -7.29 19.06 -4.05
N THR A 164 -7.54 20.36 -4.10
CA THR A 164 -7.68 21.22 -2.94
C THR A 164 -9.14 21.39 -2.54
N LYS A 165 -9.40 21.69 -1.26
CA LYS A 165 -10.68 22.25 -0.82
C LYS A 165 -10.85 23.61 -1.51
N GLY A 166 -11.69 23.68 -2.54
CA GLY A 166 -11.99 24.95 -3.22
C GLY A 166 -12.22 24.90 -4.74
N GLU A 167 -12.14 23.75 -5.40
CA GLU A 167 -12.62 23.62 -6.78
C GLU A 167 -13.96 22.89 -6.78
N SER A 168 -15.02 23.71 -6.82
CA SER A 168 -16.40 23.35 -7.16
C SER A 168 -16.85 24.28 -8.27
#